data_AF-A0A6I1GE06-F1
#
_entry.id   AF-A0A6I1GE06-F1
#
_cell.length_a   1.000
_cell.length_b   1.000
_cell.length_c   1.000
_cell.angle_alpha   90.00
_cell.angle_beta   90.00
_cell.angle_gamma   90.00
#
_symmetry.space_group_name_H-M   'P 1'
#
loop_
_entity.id
_entity.type
_entity.pdbx_description
1 polymer ?
#
loop_
_entity_poly.entity_id
_entity_poly.type
_entity_poly.pdbx_seq_one_letter_code
_entity_poly.pdbx_strand_id
1 'polypeptide(L)'
;MSTTGQLAPRKSGGTPSRSPATSSRRPATPPHSLGGMPSRNSTAVPRNPAASPHDSNTPPRRPSPAASPRGLGAASLTALAAGNIIGLGVLSLAGIGIGITGTGLWIAALAGGLAAALALAPQLLVSAAADWPGGQYEQVATLLPRTAGGIVAYILCFLVFDVTAYALSAAELLGLPPLVTRLVAIVLVAAVLLLHMVGARAAAATQLVMTAVLALALGVAVAALAPHVRLGYLTADTFLGSPAVFAFAAVYMAFMMNGAAVAANYSSVTRAPRRTVPRAMAAALLIVVVLYAAVCLVDAGVLPIGRVANQDLSVTLAAFLPAPAVTALTVAVSAFALLTSLNAVVGWIAYPVAAAAVDGWLPRELAARSPRTGAPTLLLAVLLIVAEVPLIAGVPAKTVSSSVTILVVLVQLLVAVAGLRLALSGGVGGDADGRTDDAGVSAASARAAHGRRDVVGDDVADDDVTDDDVAGDDVAGDDAAGDDVAGDAASIRPLRRSSPGRRGAVDDGAVVDGATDAAAVVRRDDDDAPVWLVRVPRAVQVAACVAAIVVDVLLVAWLLYTMNRLLIVGNLVLLAVAVISASVVRALRGSTATTDTRS
;
A
#
# COMPACT_ATOMS: atom_id res chain seq x y z
N MET A 1 47.62 -16.31 -42.57
CA MET A 1 48.65 -16.55 -41.53
C MET A 1 47.93 -17.25 -40.39
N SER A 2 48.16 -18.54 -40.10
CA SER A 2 49.43 -19.20 -39.72
C SER A 2 49.90 -18.69 -38.35
N THR A 3 50.16 -19.51 -37.32
CA THR A 3 50.35 -20.99 -37.22
C THR A 3 50.04 -21.41 -35.75
N THR A 4 49.29 -22.49 -35.46
CA THR A 4 49.74 -23.91 -35.23
C THR A 4 50.52 -24.10 -33.89
N GLY A 5 50.31 -25.13 -33.06
CA GLY A 5 49.48 -26.36 -33.13
C GLY A 5 48.93 -26.82 -31.75
N GLN A 6 48.13 -27.90 -31.63
CA GLN A 6 48.53 -29.33 -31.43
C GLN A 6 49.19 -29.62 -30.05
N LEU A 7 48.95 -30.73 -29.32
CA LEU A 7 48.34 -32.05 -29.63
C LEU A 7 47.79 -32.76 -28.34
N ALA A 8 47.20 -33.96 -28.45
CA ALA A 8 46.72 -34.83 -27.35
C ALA A 8 46.96 -36.33 -27.73
N PRO A 9 46.29 -37.38 -27.21
CA PRO A 9 45.82 -37.79 -25.85
C PRO A 9 46.35 -39.21 -25.42
N ARG A 10 45.92 -39.80 -24.27
CA ARG A 10 45.83 -41.27 -23.87
C ARG A 10 46.19 -41.53 -22.37
N LYS A 11 45.83 -42.64 -21.67
CA LYS A 11 44.67 -43.60 -21.68
C LYS A 11 44.75 -44.56 -20.45
N SER A 12 43.66 -45.31 -20.17
CA SER A 12 43.53 -46.53 -19.30
C SER A 12 43.80 -46.38 -17.78
N GLY A 13 43.18 -47.16 -16.87
CA GLY A 13 42.12 -48.19 -16.89
C GLY A 13 41.66 -48.48 -15.44
N GLY A 14 40.70 -49.34 -15.07
CA GLY A 14 39.79 -50.28 -15.78
C GLY A 14 38.66 -50.76 -14.83
N THR A 15 37.81 -51.71 -15.25
CA THR A 15 36.56 -52.14 -14.55
C THR A 15 36.44 -53.69 -14.46
N PRO A 16 35.30 -54.34 -14.10
CA PRO A 16 34.51 -54.32 -12.84
C PRO A 16 34.20 -55.75 -12.29
N SER A 17 33.48 -55.87 -11.15
CA SER A 17 32.59 -57.00 -10.70
C SER A 17 32.43 -57.00 -9.15
N ARG A 18 31.50 -57.69 -8.44
CA ARG A 18 30.23 -58.42 -8.72
C ARG A 18 29.43 -58.55 -7.39
N SER A 19 28.09 -58.69 -7.45
CA SER A 19 27.22 -59.25 -6.37
C SER A 19 27.23 -60.81 -6.42
N PRO A 20 26.65 -61.63 -5.49
CA PRO A 20 25.54 -61.31 -4.54
C PRO A 20 25.43 -62.08 -3.16
N ALA A 21 24.46 -61.63 -2.34
CA ALA A 21 23.45 -62.39 -1.55
C ALA A 21 23.74 -63.50 -0.48
N THR A 22 23.04 -63.34 0.67
CA THR A 22 22.23 -64.32 1.46
C THR A 22 22.78 -65.21 2.61
N SER A 23 21.82 -65.54 3.52
CA SER A 23 21.88 -66.42 4.72
C SER A 23 22.52 -65.78 5.99
N SER A 24 22.04 -65.97 7.23
CA SER A 24 20.81 -66.60 7.81
C SER A 24 20.48 -65.92 9.18
N ARG A 25 19.55 -66.30 10.09
CA ARG A 25 18.67 -67.48 10.32
C ARG A 25 17.44 -67.09 11.20
N ARG A 26 16.79 -68.06 11.87
CA ARG A 26 15.78 -67.97 12.96
C ARG A 26 16.06 -69.12 13.98
N PRO A 27 15.42 -69.28 15.17
CA PRO A 27 14.01 -69.02 15.58
C PRO A 27 13.92 -67.91 16.68
N ALA A 28 13.11 -67.84 17.76
CA ALA A 28 12.11 -68.73 18.41
C ALA A 28 11.09 -67.99 19.32
N THR A 29 10.09 -68.73 19.81
CA THR A 29 9.06 -68.48 20.87
C THR A 29 8.71 -69.86 21.50
N PRO A 30 7.84 -70.07 22.54
CA PRO A 30 6.84 -69.24 23.25
C PRO A 30 7.16 -69.16 24.78
N PRO A 31 6.28 -69.12 25.84
CA PRO A 31 4.80 -69.22 25.95
C PRO A 31 4.09 -68.24 26.93
N HIS A 32 2.90 -68.63 27.38
CA HIS A 32 1.82 -67.92 28.08
C HIS A 32 1.93 -67.70 29.61
N SER A 33 1.24 -66.66 30.11
CA SER A 33 0.26 -66.77 31.22
C SER A 33 -0.79 -65.64 31.15
N LEU A 34 -1.93 -65.76 31.86
CA LEU A 34 -3.06 -64.80 31.81
C LEU A 34 -3.13 -63.86 33.03
N GLY A 35 -3.83 -62.72 32.89
CA GLY A 35 -4.58 -62.11 34.00
C GLY A 35 -4.59 -60.57 34.08
N GLY A 36 -5.79 -59.97 34.18
CA GLY A 36 -5.99 -58.64 34.78
C GLY A 36 -6.31 -57.47 33.83
N MET A 37 -7.61 -57.08 33.76
CA MET A 37 -8.00 -55.66 33.63
C MET A 37 -8.14 -55.07 35.04
N PRO A 38 -7.90 -53.76 35.22
CA PRO A 38 -9.04 -52.84 35.27
C PRO A 38 -8.89 -51.62 34.33
N SER A 39 -9.91 -50.77 34.32
CA SER A 39 -10.09 -49.66 33.36
C SER A 39 -9.76 -48.27 33.95
N ARG A 40 -9.87 -47.24 33.10
CA ARG A 40 -9.74 -45.78 33.37
C ARG A 40 -8.29 -45.26 33.45
N ASN A 41 -7.96 -44.05 32.96
CA ASN A 41 -8.75 -43.03 32.25
C ASN A 41 -7.92 -42.44 31.09
N SER A 42 -8.54 -42.13 29.96
CA SER A 42 -7.97 -41.24 28.95
C SER A 42 -8.50 -39.82 29.17
N THR A 43 -7.62 -38.82 29.20
CA THR A 43 -7.99 -37.42 29.44
C THR A 43 -8.77 -36.84 28.27
N ALA A 44 -10.06 -36.56 28.48
CA ALA A 44 -10.95 -36.08 27.44
C ALA A 44 -10.69 -34.62 27.06
N VAL A 45 -10.52 -34.37 25.77
CA VAL A 45 -10.67 -33.02 25.19
C VAL A 45 -12.11 -32.55 25.42
N PRO A 46 -12.35 -31.34 25.96
CA PRO A 46 -13.71 -30.86 26.22
C PRO A 46 -14.48 -30.67 24.91
N ARG A 47 -15.48 -31.52 24.67
CA ARG A 47 -16.40 -31.38 23.54
C ARG A 47 -17.38 -30.24 23.82
N ASN A 48 -17.22 -29.13 23.11
CA ASN A 48 -18.18 -28.03 23.08
C ASN A 48 -19.57 -28.57 22.67
N PRO A 49 -20.66 -28.30 23.41
CA PRO A 49 -22.00 -28.80 23.06
C PRO A 49 -22.47 -28.32 21.69
N ALA A 50 -23.25 -29.18 21.02
CA ALA A 50 -23.55 -29.08 19.60
C ALA A 50 -24.13 -27.73 19.15
N ALA A 51 -23.52 -27.14 18.13
CA ALA A 51 -24.14 -26.09 17.33
C ALA A 51 -25.28 -26.67 16.47
N SER A 52 -26.36 -25.91 16.31
CA SER A 52 -27.51 -26.28 15.48
C SER A 52 -27.14 -26.42 14.00
N PRO A 53 -27.56 -27.48 13.28
CA PRO A 53 -27.20 -27.71 11.87
C PRO A 53 -28.06 -26.89 10.89
N HIS A 54 -28.24 -25.59 11.13
CA HIS A 54 -28.93 -24.65 10.23
C HIS A 54 -28.34 -23.23 10.37
N ASP A 55 -27.23 -22.96 9.68
CA ASP A 55 -26.76 -21.60 9.32
C ASP A 55 -25.55 -21.63 8.34
N SER A 56 -25.64 -22.46 7.29
CA SER A 56 -24.51 -22.74 6.37
C SER A 56 -24.26 -21.68 5.28
N ASN A 57 -25.07 -20.63 5.20
CA ASN A 57 -24.97 -19.59 4.16
C ASN A 57 -24.32 -18.26 4.62
N THR A 58 -23.83 -18.18 5.87
CA THR A 58 -23.03 -17.03 6.30
C THR A 58 -21.57 -17.23 5.89
N PRO A 59 -20.94 -16.32 5.12
CA PRO A 59 -19.50 -16.41 4.87
C PRO A 59 -18.73 -16.34 6.19
N PRO A 60 -17.59 -17.06 6.34
CA PRO A 60 -16.88 -17.15 7.61
C PRO A 60 -16.51 -15.74 8.10
N ARG A 61 -17.08 -15.35 9.25
CA ARG A 61 -16.83 -14.04 9.87
C ARG A 61 -15.33 -13.89 10.06
N ARG A 62 -14.71 -12.96 9.33
CA ARG A 62 -13.31 -12.59 9.57
C ARG A 62 -13.18 -12.20 11.04
N PRO A 63 -12.28 -12.83 11.83
CA PRO A 63 -11.98 -12.31 13.15
C PRO A 63 -11.44 -10.89 12.96
N SER A 64 -12.13 -9.91 13.53
CA SER A 64 -11.60 -8.54 13.53
C SER A 64 -10.28 -8.57 14.27
N PRO A 65 -9.14 -8.19 13.65
CA PRO A 65 -7.88 -8.14 14.37
C PRO A 65 -8.02 -7.08 15.46
N ALA A 66 -8.07 -7.52 16.73
CA ALA A 66 -8.14 -6.61 17.86
C ALA A 66 -7.03 -5.56 17.72
N ALA A 67 -7.39 -4.28 17.76
CA ALA A 67 -6.54 -3.18 17.29
C ALA A 67 -5.19 -3.20 18.03
N SER A 68 -4.15 -3.71 17.37
CA SER A 68 -2.93 -4.04 18.10
C SER A 68 -2.30 -2.75 18.66
N PRO A 69 -1.94 -2.68 19.96
CA PRO A 69 -1.28 -1.51 20.57
C PRO A 69 0.20 -1.39 20.14
N ARG A 70 0.50 -1.89 18.94
CA ARG A 70 1.80 -2.27 18.40
C ARG A 70 1.88 -2.08 16.88
N GLY A 71 0.86 -1.47 16.26
CA GLY A 71 0.88 -1.04 14.85
C GLY A 71 1.62 0.29 14.65
N LEU A 72 1.88 0.64 13.39
CA LEU A 72 2.52 1.89 13.00
C LEU A 72 1.68 3.11 13.42
N GLY A 73 2.35 4.16 13.90
CA GLY A 73 1.76 5.46 14.20
C GLY A 73 1.83 6.43 13.00
N ALA A 74 1.24 7.61 13.18
CA ALA A 74 1.15 8.62 12.11
C ALA A 74 2.53 9.05 11.57
N ALA A 75 3.48 9.41 12.44
CA ALA A 75 4.79 9.93 12.01
C ALA A 75 5.56 8.97 11.08
N SER A 76 5.64 7.68 11.42
CA SER A 76 6.33 6.68 10.59
C SER A 76 5.62 6.45 9.25
N LEU A 77 4.28 6.52 9.24
CA LEU A 77 3.49 6.36 8.02
C LEU A 77 3.54 7.62 7.12
N THR A 78 3.59 8.81 7.73
CA THR A 78 3.84 10.09 7.05
C THR A 78 5.21 10.09 6.39
N ALA A 79 6.26 9.67 7.12
CA ALA A 79 7.61 9.57 6.57
C ALA A 79 7.72 8.52 5.44
N LEU A 80 6.88 7.48 5.47
CA LEU A 80 6.78 6.51 4.39
C LEU A 80 6.11 7.09 3.15
N ALA A 81 4.96 7.74 3.29
CA ALA A 81 4.29 8.42 2.20
C ALA A 81 5.15 9.56 1.61
N ALA A 82 5.77 10.39 2.44
CA ALA A 82 6.63 11.50 1.98
C ALA A 82 7.87 10.98 1.26
N GLY A 83 8.57 9.98 1.83
CA GLY A 83 9.73 9.34 1.19
C GLY A 83 9.41 8.55 -0.08
N ASN A 84 8.13 8.21 -0.33
CA ASN A 84 7.67 7.62 -1.59
C ASN A 84 7.38 8.67 -2.67
N ILE A 85 7.03 9.91 -2.29
CA ILE A 85 6.83 11.02 -3.23
C ILE A 85 8.19 11.61 -3.64
N ILE A 86 9.12 11.73 -2.68
CA ILE A 86 10.46 12.24 -2.93
C ILE A 86 11.35 11.12 -3.50
N GLY A 87 11.19 10.85 -4.81
CA GLY A 87 11.86 9.77 -5.53
C GLY A 87 12.70 10.22 -6.74
N LEU A 88 12.78 9.34 -7.75
CA LEU A 88 13.52 9.57 -9.00
C LEU A 88 13.02 10.81 -9.75
N GLY A 89 13.81 11.89 -9.68
CA GLY A 89 13.53 13.16 -10.35
C GLY A 89 13.69 14.40 -9.46
N VAL A 90 13.84 14.25 -8.14
CA VAL A 90 13.86 15.40 -7.20
C VAL A 90 14.90 16.49 -7.51
N LEU A 91 16.07 16.15 -8.04
CA LEU A 91 17.09 17.15 -8.43
C LEU A 91 16.80 17.82 -9.77
N SER A 92 16.08 17.16 -10.68
CA SER A 92 15.77 17.66 -12.01
C SER A 92 14.41 18.35 -12.12
N LEU A 93 13.51 18.16 -11.13
CA LEU A 93 12.13 18.65 -11.23
C LEU A 93 12.01 20.17 -11.32
N ALA A 94 12.93 20.89 -10.67
CA ALA A 94 12.92 22.35 -10.67
C ALA A 94 13.36 22.88 -12.04
N GLY A 95 14.54 22.49 -12.52
CA GLY A 95 15.03 22.90 -13.84
C GLY A 95 14.09 22.49 -14.98
N ILE A 96 13.56 21.26 -14.99
CA ILE A 96 12.58 20.83 -16.01
C ILE A 96 11.32 21.70 -15.95
N GLY A 97 10.75 21.93 -14.77
CA GLY A 97 9.57 22.78 -14.62
C GLY A 97 9.80 24.23 -15.03
N ILE A 98 10.98 24.81 -14.72
CA ILE A 98 11.38 26.14 -15.15
C ILE A 98 11.55 26.19 -16.67
N GLY A 99 12.04 25.10 -17.28
CA GLY A 99 12.10 24.92 -18.73
C GLY A 99 10.72 24.84 -19.41
N ILE A 100 9.66 24.47 -18.68
CA ILE A 100 8.28 24.44 -19.16
C ILE A 100 7.62 25.82 -19.00
N THR A 101 7.55 26.36 -17.78
CA THR A 101 6.70 27.53 -17.45
C THR A 101 7.46 28.78 -17.03
N GLY A 102 8.78 28.75 -16.90
CA GLY A 102 9.57 29.88 -16.41
C GLY A 102 9.75 29.92 -14.89
N THR A 103 10.25 31.05 -14.39
CA THR A 103 10.65 31.19 -12.97
C THR A 103 9.46 31.23 -12.00
N GLY A 104 8.22 31.31 -12.49
CA GLY A 104 6.99 31.09 -11.75
C GLY A 104 6.67 29.62 -11.45
N LEU A 105 7.58 28.67 -11.70
CA LEU A 105 7.38 27.26 -11.37
C LEU A 105 6.90 27.03 -9.93
N TRP A 106 7.37 27.81 -8.96
CA TRP A 106 6.92 27.67 -7.56
C TRP A 106 5.40 27.92 -7.39
N ILE A 107 4.79 28.74 -8.26
CA ILE A 107 3.34 28.95 -8.31
C ILE A 107 2.66 27.72 -8.94
N ALA A 108 3.26 27.15 -9.99
CA ALA A 108 2.80 25.89 -10.58
C ALA A 108 2.99 24.69 -9.62
N ALA A 109 3.95 24.74 -8.71
CA ALA A 109 4.13 23.75 -7.65
C ALA A 109 3.00 23.82 -6.61
N LEU A 110 2.58 25.02 -6.20
CA LEU A 110 1.41 25.20 -5.32
C LEU A 110 0.10 24.78 -6.02
N ALA A 111 -0.07 25.15 -7.29
CA ALA A 111 -1.23 24.73 -8.09
C ALA A 111 -1.24 23.20 -8.34
N GLY A 112 -0.09 22.60 -8.61
CA GLY A 112 0.09 21.15 -8.72
C GLY A 112 -0.15 20.42 -7.41
N GLY A 113 0.24 21.02 -6.28
CA GLY A 113 -0.09 20.52 -4.93
C GLY A 113 -1.59 20.48 -4.66
N LEU A 114 -2.33 21.51 -5.09
CA LEU A 114 -3.80 21.51 -5.04
C LEU A 114 -4.41 20.44 -5.95
N ALA A 115 -3.90 20.27 -7.16
CA ALA A 115 -4.35 19.20 -8.07
C ALA A 115 -4.05 17.79 -7.53
N ALA A 116 -2.88 17.59 -6.89
CA ALA A 116 -2.53 16.36 -6.19
C ALA A 116 -3.43 16.13 -4.96
N ALA A 117 -3.81 17.17 -4.21
CA ALA A 117 -4.75 17.06 -3.10
C ALA A 117 -6.17 16.65 -3.57
N LEU A 118 -6.61 17.15 -4.73
CA LEU A 118 -7.85 16.72 -5.38
C LEU A 118 -7.77 15.26 -5.83
N ALA A 119 -6.69 14.84 -6.49
CA ALA A 119 -6.46 13.43 -6.87
C ALA A 119 -6.38 12.49 -5.66
N LEU A 120 -5.88 12.97 -4.52
CA LEU A 120 -5.79 12.20 -3.27
C LEU A 120 -7.14 12.06 -2.54
N ALA A 121 -8.12 12.93 -2.81
CA ALA A 121 -9.38 13.01 -2.08
C ALA A 121 -10.21 11.71 -2.06
N PRO A 122 -10.34 10.92 -3.15
CA PRO A 122 -11.07 9.66 -3.11
C PRO A 122 -10.36 8.61 -2.25
N GLN A 123 -9.02 8.57 -2.30
CA GLN A 123 -8.23 7.67 -1.46
C GLN A 123 -8.41 8.04 0.03
N LEU A 124 -8.48 9.33 0.37
CA LEU A 124 -8.77 9.79 1.74
C LEU A 124 -10.18 9.35 2.18
N LEU A 125 -11.19 9.62 1.36
CA LEU A 125 -12.60 9.26 1.59
C LEU A 125 -12.77 7.75 1.82
N VAL A 126 -12.26 6.93 0.90
CA VAL A 126 -12.35 5.47 1.00
C VAL A 126 -11.58 4.96 2.23
N SER A 127 -10.39 5.50 2.52
CA SER A 127 -9.55 5.03 3.65
C SER A 127 -10.07 5.46 5.02
N ALA A 128 -10.94 6.47 5.11
CA ALA A 128 -11.64 6.85 6.33
C ALA A 128 -12.91 6.00 6.59
N ALA A 129 -13.53 5.48 5.52
CA ALA A 129 -14.81 4.79 5.57
C ALA A 129 -14.79 3.48 6.39
N ALA A 130 -13.72 2.69 6.27
CA ALA A 130 -13.58 1.39 6.93
C ALA A 130 -12.10 1.04 7.15
N ASP A 131 -11.84 0.03 7.98
CA ASP A 131 -10.51 -0.58 8.07
C ASP A 131 -10.29 -1.51 6.87
N TRP A 132 -9.23 -1.28 6.11
CA TRP A 132 -8.93 -2.01 4.86
C TRP A 132 -7.59 -2.78 4.95
N PRO A 133 -7.51 -3.93 5.63
CA PRO A 133 -6.27 -4.69 5.82
C PRO A 133 -5.40 -4.90 4.55
N GLY A 134 -6.03 -5.13 3.40
CA GLY A 134 -5.41 -5.30 2.09
C GLY A 134 -5.25 -4.01 1.27
N GLY A 135 -5.46 -2.84 1.86
CA GLY A 135 -5.26 -1.54 1.22
C GLY A 135 -6.06 -1.35 -0.08
N GLN A 136 -5.39 -0.82 -1.10
CA GLN A 136 -6.01 -0.49 -2.39
C GLN A 136 -6.59 -1.71 -3.12
N TYR A 137 -5.98 -2.89 -2.96
CA TYR A 137 -6.55 -4.15 -3.47
C TYR A 137 -7.94 -4.38 -2.88
N GLU A 138 -8.08 -4.29 -1.57
CA GLU A 138 -9.32 -4.65 -0.87
C GLU A 138 -10.42 -3.60 -1.11
N GLN A 139 -10.03 -2.32 -1.07
CA GLN A 139 -10.90 -1.19 -1.41
C GLN A 139 -11.56 -1.39 -2.79
N VAL A 140 -10.78 -1.74 -3.81
CA VAL A 140 -11.29 -2.01 -5.17
C VAL A 140 -12.03 -3.35 -5.24
N ALA A 141 -11.56 -4.40 -4.56
CA ALA A 141 -12.20 -5.73 -4.58
C ALA A 141 -13.59 -5.76 -3.92
N THR A 142 -13.86 -4.83 -3.01
CA THR A 142 -15.13 -4.71 -2.27
C THR A 142 -16.06 -3.64 -2.84
N LEU A 143 -15.54 -2.48 -3.27
CA LEU A 143 -16.36 -1.38 -3.78
C LEU A 143 -16.63 -1.46 -5.29
N LEU A 144 -15.87 -2.25 -6.06
CA LEU A 144 -16.07 -2.46 -7.50
C LEU A 144 -16.24 -3.96 -7.81
N PRO A 145 -16.66 -4.36 -9.04
CA PRO A 145 -16.83 -5.78 -9.38
C PRO A 145 -15.54 -6.57 -9.09
N ARG A 146 -15.67 -7.75 -8.47
CA ARG A 146 -14.54 -8.49 -7.86
C ARG A 146 -13.31 -8.68 -8.78
N THR A 147 -13.51 -8.75 -10.11
CA THR A 147 -12.44 -8.78 -11.12
C THR A 147 -11.52 -7.56 -11.11
N ALA A 148 -12.02 -6.37 -10.79
CA ALA A 148 -11.21 -5.17 -10.64
C ALA A 148 -10.17 -5.34 -9.50
N GLY A 149 -10.58 -5.92 -8.37
CA GLY A 149 -9.67 -6.32 -7.31
C GLY A 149 -8.60 -7.29 -7.78
N GLY A 150 -8.97 -8.31 -8.56
CA GLY A 150 -8.01 -9.23 -9.19
C GLY A 150 -7.01 -8.53 -10.11
N ILE A 151 -7.46 -7.57 -10.94
CA ILE A 151 -6.60 -6.76 -11.81
C ILE A 151 -5.62 -5.94 -10.97
N VAL A 152 -6.09 -5.27 -9.90
CA VAL A 152 -5.22 -4.54 -8.97
C VAL A 152 -4.18 -5.47 -8.33
N ALA A 153 -4.57 -6.67 -7.89
CA ALA A 153 -3.63 -7.63 -7.30
C ALA A 153 -2.48 -8.00 -8.25
N TYR A 154 -2.75 -8.24 -9.54
CA TYR A 154 -1.70 -8.52 -10.52
C TYR A 154 -0.88 -7.27 -10.90
N ILE A 155 -1.50 -6.08 -10.98
CA ILE A 155 -0.76 -4.82 -11.17
C ILE A 155 0.24 -4.60 -10.03
N LEU A 156 -0.18 -4.78 -8.77
CA LEU A 156 0.70 -4.63 -7.61
C LEU A 156 1.84 -5.66 -7.61
N CYS A 157 1.64 -6.85 -8.18
CA CYS A 157 2.74 -7.82 -8.37
C CYS A 157 3.83 -7.30 -9.32
N PHE A 158 3.51 -6.45 -10.31
CA PHE A 158 4.50 -5.91 -11.26
C PHE A 158 5.34 -4.75 -10.69
N LEU A 159 4.95 -4.14 -9.57
CA LEU A 159 5.78 -3.14 -8.86
C LEU A 159 7.12 -3.73 -8.35
N VAL A 160 7.29 -5.06 -8.38
CA VAL A 160 8.60 -5.71 -8.16
C VAL A 160 9.67 -5.25 -9.16
N PHE A 161 9.28 -4.75 -10.33
CA PHE A 161 10.20 -4.11 -11.26
C PHE A 161 10.70 -2.76 -10.73
N ASP A 162 9.88 -1.97 -10.04
CA ASP A 162 10.33 -0.70 -9.44
C ASP A 162 11.32 -0.95 -8.28
N VAL A 163 11.11 -1.99 -7.45
CA VAL A 163 12.10 -2.47 -6.47
C VAL A 163 13.46 -2.69 -7.15
N THR A 164 13.45 -3.37 -8.29
CA THR A 164 14.66 -3.69 -9.06
C THR A 164 15.31 -2.43 -9.65
N ALA A 165 14.50 -1.52 -10.17
CA ALA A 165 14.97 -0.28 -10.79
C ALA A 165 15.55 0.70 -9.78
N TYR A 166 14.87 0.95 -8.66
CA TYR A 166 15.37 1.85 -7.61
C TYR A 166 16.68 1.34 -7.00
N ALA A 167 16.81 0.03 -6.75
CA ALA A 167 18.06 -0.55 -6.26
C ALA A 167 19.22 -0.41 -7.25
N LEU A 168 18.96 -0.59 -8.55
CA LEU A 168 20.00 -0.43 -9.58
C LEU A 168 20.39 1.05 -9.76
N SER A 169 19.43 1.97 -9.83
CA SER A 169 19.73 3.40 -9.92
C SER A 169 20.41 3.94 -8.65
N ALA A 170 20.11 3.41 -7.46
CA ALA A 170 20.85 3.74 -6.24
C ALA A 170 22.33 3.30 -6.31
N ALA A 171 22.60 2.11 -6.87
CA ALA A 171 23.94 1.62 -7.08
C ALA A 171 24.70 2.39 -8.17
N GLU A 172 24.02 2.86 -9.22
CA GLU A 172 24.61 3.66 -10.31
C GLU A 172 25.21 4.99 -9.82
N LEU A 173 24.67 5.59 -8.75
CA LEU A 173 25.23 6.79 -8.10
C LEU A 173 26.66 6.62 -7.60
N LEU A 174 27.11 5.39 -7.35
CA LEU A 174 28.45 5.10 -6.84
C LEU A 174 29.54 5.13 -7.92
N GLY A 175 29.18 5.29 -9.20
CA GLY A 175 30.12 5.36 -10.33
C GLY A 175 30.91 4.06 -10.58
N LEU A 176 30.42 2.93 -10.06
CA LEU A 176 31.13 1.64 -10.06
C LEU A 176 31.10 0.94 -11.44
N PRO A 177 32.02 -0.01 -11.71
CA PRO A 177 31.99 -0.81 -12.93
C PRO A 177 30.70 -1.64 -13.04
N PRO A 178 30.10 -1.82 -14.25
CA PRO A 178 28.74 -2.37 -14.41
C PRO A 178 28.47 -3.78 -13.85
N LEU A 179 29.49 -4.56 -13.48
CA LEU A 179 29.31 -5.80 -12.72
C LEU A 179 29.13 -5.52 -11.23
N VAL A 180 29.98 -4.65 -10.65
CA VAL A 180 29.95 -4.27 -9.24
C VAL A 180 28.67 -3.49 -8.92
N THR A 181 28.24 -2.59 -9.81
CA THR A 181 26.96 -1.86 -9.69
C THR A 181 25.77 -2.81 -9.56
N ARG A 182 25.71 -3.87 -10.36
CA ARG A 182 24.65 -4.89 -10.26
C ARG A 182 24.77 -5.72 -8.98
N LEU A 183 25.98 -6.05 -8.53
CA LEU A 183 26.18 -6.74 -7.25
C LEU A 183 25.75 -5.88 -6.05
N VAL A 184 25.97 -4.56 -6.08
CA VAL A 184 25.45 -3.63 -5.06
C VAL A 184 23.92 -3.55 -5.14
N ALA A 185 23.34 -3.48 -6.34
CA ALA A 185 21.88 -3.49 -6.51
C ALA A 185 21.24 -4.77 -5.92
N ILE A 186 21.81 -5.95 -6.19
CA ILE A 186 21.40 -7.24 -5.61
C ILE A 186 21.45 -7.18 -4.07
N VAL A 187 22.53 -6.66 -3.49
CA VAL A 187 22.65 -6.51 -2.03
C VAL A 187 21.62 -5.53 -1.46
N LEU A 188 21.28 -4.45 -2.18
CA LEU A 188 20.24 -3.49 -1.77
C LEU A 188 18.83 -4.10 -1.80
N VAL A 189 18.48 -4.84 -2.86
CA VAL A 189 17.21 -5.59 -2.95
C VAL A 189 17.11 -6.59 -1.79
N ALA A 190 18.14 -7.43 -1.61
CA ALA A 190 18.19 -8.40 -0.52
C ALA A 190 18.04 -7.74 0.86
N ALA A 191 18.76 -6.64 1.13
CA ALA A 191 18.69 -5.94 2.41
C ALA A 191 17.29 -5.41 2.73
N VAL A 192 16.63 -4.76 1.77
CA VAL A 192 15.29 -4.14 1.97
C VAL A 192 14.18 -5.20 2.06
N LEU A 193 14.28 -6.31 1.32
CA LEU A 193 13.34 -7.43 1.44
C LEU A 193 13.51 -8.19 2.77
N LEU A 194 14.74 -8.40 3.23
CA LEU A 194 15.02 -9.00 4.55
C LEU A 194 14.55 -8.09 5.70
N LEU A 195 14.74 -6.78 5.59
CA LEU A 195 14.20 -5.79 6.54
C LEU A 195 12.66 -5.90 6.67
N HIS A 196 11.95 -6.11 5.56
CA HIS A 196 10.51 -6.37 5.57
C HIS A 196 10.13 -7.72 6.18
N MET A 197 11.00 -8.74 6.14
CA MET A 197 10.77 -10.01 6.85
C MET A 197 10.93 -9.87 8.38
N VAL A 198 11.87 -9.03 8.82
CA VAL A 198 12.03 -8.63 10.24
C VAL A 198 10.79 -7.87 10.74
N GLY A 199 10.15 -7.09 9.86
CA GLY A 199 8.76 -6.69 9.99
C GLY A 199 8.50 -5.19 9.91
N ALA A 200 7.20 -4.84 9.90
CA ALA A 200 6.71 -3.49 9.57
C ALA A 200 7.37 -2.35 10.35
N ARG A 201 7.65 -2.53 11.66
CA ARG A 201 8.29 -1.47 12.47
C ARG A 201 9.74 -1.23 12.08
N ALA A 202 10.50 -2.26 11.73
CA ALA A 202 11.89 -2.11 11.30
C ALA A 202 11.93 -1.34 9.97
N ALA A 203 11.15 -1.79 8.97
CA ALA A 203 11.03 -1.10 7.68
C ALA A 203 10.58 0.36 7.83
N ALA A 204 9.61 0.65 8.70
CA ALA A 204 9.09 2.01 8.92
C ALA A 204 10.04 2.90 9.77
N ALA A 205 10.83 2.33 10.68
CA ALA A 205 11.86 3.07 11.42
C ALA A 205 13.03 3.44 10.51
N THR A 206 13.51 2.50 9.68
CA THR A 206 14.52 2.80 8.64
C THR A 206 14.00 3.85 7.66
N GLN A 207 12.73 3.76 7.24
CA GLN A 207 12.09 4.78 6.40
C GLN A 207 12.08 6.16 7.07
N LEU A 208 11.74 6.25 8.36
CA LEU A 208 11.74 7.51 9.10
C LEU A 208 13.12 8.18 9.09
N VAL A 209 14.18 7.41 9.34
CA VAL A 209 15.57 7.92 9.29
C VAL A 209 15.94 8.37 7.87
N MET A 210 15.69 7.54 6.85
CA MET A 210 16.04 7.87 5.46
C MET A 210 15.28 9.11 4.96
N THR A 211 13.97 9.22 5.22
CA THR A 211 13.16 10.39 4.85
C THR A 211 13.59 11.64 5.64
N ALA A 212 13.98 11.51 6.91
CA ALA A 212 14.49 12.64 7.69
C ALA A 212 15.83 13.16 7.14
N VAL A 213 16.76 12.29 6.76
CA VAL A 213 18.03 12.69 6.14
C VAL A 213 17.80 13.32 4.76
N LEU A 214 16.87 12.79 3.96
CA LEU A 214 16.46 13.36 2.67
C LEU A 214 15.86 14.76 2.81
N ALA A 215 14.92 14.94 3.74
CA ALA A 215 14.29 16.23 4.03
C ALA A 215 15.32 17.24 4.57
N LEU A 216 16.26 16.80 5.42
CA LEU A 216 17.35 17.64 5.91
C LEU A 216 18.29 18.06 4.77
N ALA A 217 18.69 17.16 3.88
CA ALA A 217 19.57 17.48 2.75
C ALA A 217 18.92 18.50 1.79
N LEU A 218 17.63 18.34 1.49
CA LEU A 218 16.85 19.33 0.71
C LEU A 218 16.68 20.65 1.48
N GLY A 219 16.45 20.60 2.79
CA GLY A 219 16.36 21.79 3.65
C GLY A 219 17.67 22.59 3.70
N VAL A 220 18.82 21.91 3.77
CA VAL A 220 20.15 22.55 3.70
C VAL A 220 20.40 23.15 2.32
N ALA A 221 20.01 22.46 1.23
CA ALA A 221 20.09 23.02 -0.12
C ALA A 221 19.25 24.30 -0.27
N VAL A 222 18.01 24.29 0.23
CA VAL A 222 17.13 25.49 0.26
C VAL A 222 17.74 26.61 1.12
N ALA A 223 18.24 26.30 2.32
CA ALA A 223 18.84 27.28 3.23
C ALA A 223 20.13 27.92 2.67
N ALA A 224 20.92 27.18 1.89
CA ALA A 224 22.10 27.71 1.22
C ALA A 224 21.76 28.65 0.04
N LEU A 225 20.68 28.37 -0.68
CA LEU A 225 20.26 29.15 -1.84
C LEU A 225 19.39 30.37 -1.46
N ALA A 226 18.56 30.28 -0.42
CA ALA A 226 17.61 31.34 -0.03
C ALA A 226 18.23 32.74 0.16
N PRO A 227 19.42 32.93 0.78
CA PRO A 227 20.07 34.26 0.90
C PRO A 227 20.47 34.90 -0.44
N HIS A 228 20.53 34.11 -1.51
CA HIS A 228 20.96 34.54 -2.84
C HIS A 228 19.77 34.87 -3.78
N VAL A 229 18.53 34.67 -3.31
CA VAL A 229 17.32 34.87 -4.13
C VAL A 229 17.12 36.34 -4.47
N ARG A 230 16.92 36.62 -5.76
CA ARG A 230 16.67 37.95 -6.31
C ARG A 230 15.30 37.98 -6.96
N LEU A 231 14.41 38.83 -6.43
CA LEU A 231 13.05 39.01 -6.95
C LEU A 231 13.04 39.27 -8.47
N GLY A 232 14.03 39.98 -9.01
CA GLY A 232 14.15 40.23 -10.44
C GLY A 232 14.16 38.97 -11.33
N TYR A 233 14.75 37.85 -10.87
CA TYR A 233 14.70 36.59 -11.64
C TYR A 233 13.31 35.93 -11.55
N LEU A 234 12.64 36.03 -10.39
CA LEU A 234 11.27 35.54 -10.18
C LEU A 234 10.21 36.38 -10.94
N THR A 235 10.51 37.63 -11.31
CA THR A 235 9.57 38.54 -12.00
C THR A 235 9.87 38.78 -13.49
N ALA A 236 11.08 38.49 -13.99
CA ALA A 236 11.42 38.74 -15.39
C ALA A 236 10.84 37.67 -16.32
N ASP A 237 11.02 36.41 -15.96
CA ASP A 237 10.67 35.24 -16.77
C ASP A 237 9.57 34.38 -16.11
N THR A 238 8.64 35.00 -15.36
CA THR A 238 7.71 34.27 -14.47
C THR A 238 6.84 33.25 -15.21
N PHE A 239 6.33 33.62 -16.39
CA PHE A 239 5.44 32.77 -17.19
C PHE A 239 5.90 32.72 -18.65
N LEU A 240 6.45 31.58 -19.06
CA LEU A 240 6.74 31.28 -20.46
C LEU A 240 5.47 30.78 -21.16
N GLY A 241 5.09 31.44 -22.25
CA GLY A 241 3.99 31.01 -23.11
C GLY A 241 2.59 31.42 -22.59
N SER A 242 1.65 30.47 -22.62
CA SER A 242 0.22 30.72 -22.38
C SER A 242 -0.27 30.09 -21.07
N PRO A 243 -1.48 30.44 -20.58
CA PRO A 243 -2.08 29.78 -19.42
C PRO A 243 -2.19 28.25 -19.54
N ALA A 244 -2.24 27.70 -20.77
CA ALA A 244 -2.20 26.25 -20.99
C ALA A 244 -0.81 25.64 -20.73
N VAL A 245 0.28 26.39 -20.93
CA VAL A 245 1.65 25.96 -20.58
C VAL A 245 1.82 25.96 -19.05
N PHE A 246 1.31 26.98 -18.37
CA PHE A 246 1.26 27.00 -16.90
C PHE A 246 0.42 25.83 -16.34
N ALA A 247 -0.75 25.55 -16.93
CA ALA A 247 -1.57 24.39 -16.55
C ALA A 247 -0.85 23.05 -16.77
N PHE A 248 -0.10 22.90 -17.87
CA PHE A 248 0.74 21.73 -18.13
C PHE A 248 1.87 21.59 -17.08
N ALA A 249 2.49 22.69 -16.66
CA ALA A 249 3.46 22.69 -15.55
C ALA A 249 2.82 22.34 -14.20
N ALA A 250 1.59 22.77 -13.94
CA ALA A 250 0.86 22.40 -12.73
C ALA A 250 0.51 20.89 -12.71
N VAL A 251 0.11 20.31 -13.86
CA VAL A 251 -0.09 18.85 -14.00
C VAL A 251 1.23 18.08 -13.83
N TYR A 252 2.34 18.60 -14.37
CA TYR A 252 3.67 18.04 -14.14
C TYR A 252 4.06 18.07 -12.66
N MET A 253 3.83 19.17 -11.95
CA MET A 253 4.10 19.25 -10.52
C MET A 253 3.15 18.35 -9.70
N ALA A 254 1.89 18.18 -10.10
CA ALA A 254 0.97 17.22 -9.50
C ALA A 254 1.48 15.77 -9.68
N PHE A 255 2.04 15.43 -10.84
CA PHE A 255 2.72 14.16 -11.08
C PHE A 255 3.94 13.97 -10.16
N MET A 256 4.80 14.98 -10.04
CA MET A 256 5.96 14.97 -9.14
C MET A 256 5.56 14.84 -7.65
N MET A 257 4.37 15.28 -7.27
CA MET A 257 3.82 15.17 -5.91
C MET A 257 2.95 13.93 -5.68
N ASN A 258 2.82 13.04 -6.67
CA ASN A 258 2.10 11.77 -6.53
C ASN A 258 2.86 10.79 -5.62
N GLY A 259 2.13 9.99 -4.84
CA GLY A 259 2.68 8.92 -4.00
C GLY A 259 2.05 8.81 -2.61
N ALA A 260 1.42 9.87 -2.10
CA ALA A 260 0.83 9.89 -0.76
C ALA A 260 -0.13 8.71 -0.47
N ALA A 261 -0.86 8.26 -1.50
CA ALA A 261 -1.79 7.14 -1.45
C ALA A 261 -1.16 5.79 -1.00
N VAL A 262 0.16 5.63 -1.10
CA VAL A 262 0.87 4.39 -0.71
C VAL A 262 0.57 3.97 0.73
N ALA A 263 0.33 4.94 1.62
CA ALA A 263 0.02 4.70 3.04
C ALA A 263 -1.20 3.81 3.26
N ALA A 264 -2.18 3.80 2.35
CA ALA A 264 -3.36 2.92 2.45
C ALA A 264 -2.99 1.43 2.46
N ASN A 265 -1.88 1.06 1.83
CA ASN A 265 -1.43 -0.33 1.73
C ASN A 265 -0.75 -0.84 3.01
N TYR A 266 -0.40 0.05 3.94
CA TYR A 266 0.13 -0.31 5.27
C TYR A 266 -0.98 -0.46 6.33
N SER A 267 -2.26 -0.43 5.94
CA SER A 267 -3.41 -0.48 6.84
C SER A 267 -3.40 -1.69 7.79
N SER A 268 -3.12 -2.92 7.33
CA SER A 268 -3.06 -4.11 8.21
C SER A 268 -1.93 -4.12 9.24
N VAL A 269 -1.02 -3.16 9.21
CA VAL A 269 0.05 -2.99 10.20
C VAL A 269 -0.01 -1.63 10.91
N THR A 270 -1.04 -0.82 10.70
CA THR A 270 -1.22 0.53 11.24
C THR A 270 -2.17 0.55 12.44
N ARG A 271 -1.90 1.36 13.47
CA ARG A 271 -2.81 1.57 14.62
C ARG A 271 -3.97 2.48 14.20
N ALA A 272 -5.21 2.05 14.44
CA ALA A 272 -6.45 2.78 14.08
C ALA A 272 -6.47 3.31 12.63
N PRO A 273 -6.41 2.44 11.59
CA PRO A 273 -6.09 2.88 10.23
C PRO A 273 -7.11 3.87 9.65
N ARG A 274 -8.43 3.75 9.93
CA ARG A 274 -9.45 4.77 9.56
C ARG A 274 -9.06 6.22 9.92
N ARG A 275 -8.32 6.42 11.00
CA ARG A 275 -7.86 7.75 11.48
C ARG A 275 -6.41 8.04 11.09
N THR A 276 -5.53 7.05 11.21
CA THR A 276 -4.07 7.23 11.01
C THR A 276 -3.67 7.28 9.53
N VAL A 277 -4.29 6.48 8.66
CA VAL A 277 -3.96 6.46 7.22
C VAL A 277 -4.31 7.80 6.54
N PRO A 278 -5.53 8.36 6.65
CA PRO A 278 -5.84 9.63 5.99
C PRO A 278 -5.01 10.81 6.52
N ARG A 279 -4.71 10.84 7.83
CA ARG A 279 -3.84 11.85 8.43
C ARG A 279 -2.41 11.77 7.90
N ALA A 280 -1.85 10.57 7.80
CA ALA A 280 -0.50 10.37 7.28
C ALA A 280 -0.38 10.76 5.79
N MET A 281 -1.38 10.42 4.98
CA MET A 281 -1.45 10.83 3.57
C MET A 281 -1.48 12.36 3.41
N ALA A 282 -2.36 13.04 4.17
CA ALA A 282 -2.51 14.49 4.10
C ALA A 282 -1.26 15.24 4.60
N ALA A 283 -0.68 14.79 5.72
CA ALA A 283 0.56 15.35 6.26
C ALA A 283 1.74 15.17 5.29
N ALA A 284 1.87 13.98 4.68
CA ALA A 284 2.93 13.70 3.72
C ALA A 284 2.83 14.58 2.47
N LEU A 285 1.63 14.74 1.91
CA LEU A 285 1.42 15.64 0.78
C LEU A 285 1.75 17.10 1.17
N LEU A 286 1.26 17.59 2.31
CA LEU A 286 1.52 18.96 2.76
C LEU A 286 3.02 19.25 2.92
N ILE A 287 3.76 18.33 3.56
CA ILE A 287 5.22 18.44 3.75
C ILE A 287 5.93 18.55 2.38
N VAL A 288 5.57 17.69 1.42
CA VAL A 288 6.22 17.70 0.10
C VAL A 288 5.81 18.90 -0.75
N VAL A 289 4.55 19.35 -0.70
CA VAL A 289 4.10 20.59 -1.37
C VAL A 289 4.92 21.79 -0.90
N VAL A 290 5.11 21.95 0.40
CA VAL A 290 5.93 23.05 0.97
C VAL A 290 7.39 22.91 0.56
N LEU A 291 7.97 21.71 0.70
CA LEU A 291 9.38 21.45 0.38
C LEU A 291 9.70 21.68 -1.11
N TYR A 292 8.87 21.17 -2.02
CA TYR A 292 9.05 21.34 -3.46
C TYR A 292 8.76 22.77 -3.91
N ALA A 293 7.75 23.45 -3.35
CA ALA A 293 7.53 24.87 -3.64
C ALA A 293 8.75 25.72 -3.22
N ALA A 294 9.37 25.41 -2.07
CA ALA A 294 10.60 26.07 -1.62
C ALA A 294 11.81 25.77 -2.52
N VAL A 295 12.01 24.51 -2.94
CA VAL A 295 13.07 24.13 -3.89
C VAL A 295 12.89 24.85 -5.24
N CYS A 296 11.69 24.83 -5.80
CA CYS A 296 11.38 25.53 -7.06
C CYS A 296 11.53 27.06 -6.94
N LEU A 297 11.22 27.65 -5.77
CA LEU A 297 11.38 29.09 -5.52
C LEU A 297 12.85 29.50 -5.48
N VAL A 298 13.71 28.74 -4.78
CA VAL A 298 15.13 29.10 -4.71
C VAL A 298 15.84 28.83 -6.03
N ASP A 299 15.57 27.71 -6.71
CA ASP A 299 16.21 27.36 -7.97
C ASP A 299 15.92 28.38 -9.09
N ALA A 300 14.64 28.77 -9.21
CA ALA A 300 14.21 29.85 -10.10
C ALA A 300 14.67 31.26 -9.65
N GLY A 301 15.06 31.43 -8.39
CA GLY A 301 15.26 32.72 -7.75
C GLY A 301 16.70 33.22 -7.69
N VAL A 302 17.71 32.36 -7.84
CA VAL A 302 19.12 32.72 -7.60
C VAL A 302 19.97 33.00 -8.85
N LEU A 303 19.54 32.51 -10.02
CA LEU A 303 20.28 32.62 -11.28
C LEU A 303 19.35 33.00 -12.46
N PRO A 304 19.89 33.58 -13.56
CA PRO A 304 19.11 33.83 -14.77
C PRO A 304 18.55 32.55 -15.39
N ILE A 305 17.33 32.59 -15.95
CA ILE A 305 16.60 31.40 -16.42
C ILE A 305 17.43 30.48 -17.35
N GLY A 306 18.22 31.06 -18.28
CA GLY A 306 19.09 30.31 -19.19
C GLY A 306 20.26 29.56 -18.54
N ARG A 307 20.39 29.58 -17.21
CA ARG A 307 21.35 28.81 -16.41
C ARG A 307 20.71 27.72 -15.55
N VAL A 308 19.38 27.71 -15.41
CA VAL A 308 18.62 26.77 -14.55
C VAL A 308 17.55 25.99 -15.30
N ALA A 309 16.99 26.55 -16.39
CA ALA A 309 16.05 25.86 -17.24
C ALA A 309 16.65 24.57 -17.84
N ASN A 310 15.93 23.46 -17.64
CA ASN A 310 16.32 22.09 -17.98
C ASN A 310 17.68 21.64 -17.40
N GLN A 311 18.14 22.25 -16.30
CA GLN A 311 19.33 21.82 -15.56
C GLN A 311 18.96 20.98 -14.33
N ASP A 312 19.97 20.40 -13.70
CA ASP A 312 19.89 19.75 -12.40
C ASP A 312 20.19 20.76 -11.27
N LEU A 313 19.52 20.66 -10.12
CA LEU A 313 19.70 21.54 -8.95
C LEU A 313 21.18 21.64 -8.49
N SER A 314 22.01 20.62 -8.77
CA SER A 314 23.46 20.67 -8.55
C SER A 314 24.17 21.80 -9.30
N VAL A 315 23.69 22.20 -10.49
CA VAL A 315 24.23 23.33 -11.26
C VAL A 315 24.00 24.65 -10.52
N THR A 316 22.83 24.79 -9.90
CA THR A 316 22.46 25.95 -9.08
C THR A 316 23.24 25.98 -7.77
N LEU A 317 23.36 24.85 -7.08
CA LEU A 317 24.20 24.72 -5.87
C LEU A 317 25.67 25.06 -6.15
N ALA A 318 26.21 24.64 -7.31
CA ALA A 318 27.59 24.90 -7.71
C ALA A 318 27.91 26.38 -8.01
N ALA A 319 26.91 27.27 -8.07
CA ALA A 319 27.15 28.71 -8.16
C ALA A 319 27.42 29.38 -6.79
N PHE A 320 27.08 28.71 -5.68
CA PHE A 320 27.13 29.30 -4.33
C PHE A 320 27.86 28.43 -3.28
N LEU A 321 28.06 27.13 -3.55
CA LEU A 321 28.71 26.18 -2.65
C LEU A 321 30.01 25.61 -3.25
N PRO A 322 31.03 25.31 -2.43
CA PRO A 322 32.25 24.64 -2.89
C PRO A 322 31.93 23.20 -3.34
N ALA A 323 32.63 22.72 -4.37
CA ALA A 323 32.33 21.43 -5.01
C ALA A 323 32.12 20.23 -4.06
N PRO A 324 32.89 20.02 -2.97
CA PRO A 324 32.63 18.92 -2.04
C PRO A 324 31.26 18.99 -1.35
N ALA A 325 30.76 20.20 -1.05
CA ALA A 325 29.44 20.39 -0.46
C ALA A 325 28.32 20.14 -1.48
N VAL A 326 28.52 20.55 -2.73
CA VAL A 326 27.61 20.22 -3.85
C VAL A 326 27.52 18.71 -4.02
N THR A 327 28.65 18.02 -4.16
CA THR A 327 28.69 16.56 -4.31
C THR A 327 28.03 15.85 -3.13
N ALA A 328 28.30 16.28 -1.89
CA ALA A 328 27.67 15.70 -0.69
C ALA A 328 26.15 15.86 -0.70
N LEU A 329 25.62 17.05 -1.00
CA LEU A 329 24.17 17.30 -1.08
C LEU A 329 23.52 16.52 -2.23
N THR A 330 24.10 16.58 -3.43
CA THR A 330 23.60 15.87 -4.62
C THR A 330 23.54 14.36 -4.40
N VAL A 331 24.60 13.76 -3.85
CA VAL A 331 24.64 12.32 -3.55
C VAL A 331 23.66 11.97 -2.42
N ALA A 332 23.58 12.76 -1.35
CA ALA A 332 22.63 12.50 -0.26
C ALA A 332 21.18 12.56 -0.75
N VAL A 333 20.78 13.62 -1.46
CA VAL A 333 19.42 13.77 -1.99
C VAL A 333 19.09 12.63 -2.96
N SER A 334 19.98 12.32 -3.91
CA SER A 334 19.74 11.24 -4.89
C SER A 334 19.63 9.87 -4.22
N ALA A 335 20.58 9.53 -3.34
CA ALA A 335 20.66 8.22 -2.72
C ALA A 335 19.49 8.00 -1.76
N PHE A 336 19.17 8.95 -0.89
CA PHE A 336 18.07 8.76 0.05
C PHE A 336 16.70 8.78 -0.65
N ALA A 337 16.46 9.61 -1.68
CA ALA A 337 15.22 9.56 -2.46
C ALA A 337 14.99 8.20 -3.14
N LEU A 338 16.05 7.57 -3.63
CA LEU A 338 16.01 6.23 -4.21
C LEU A 338 15.79 5.14 -3.15
N LEU A 339 16.46 5.24 -1.99
CA LEU A 339 16.32 4.27 -0.90
C LEU A 339 14.96 4.36 -0.17
N THR A 340 14.39 5.56 -0.02
CA THR A 340 13.03 5.75 0.53
C THR A 340 11.97 5.23 -0.44
N SER A 341 12.14 5.41 -1.75
CA SER A 341 11.27 4.84 -2.78
C SER A 341 11.34 3.30 -2.77
N LEU A 342 12.56 2.75 -2.78
CA LEU A 342 12.84 1.31 -2.71
C LEU A 342 12.18 0.63 -1.51
N ASN A 343 12.28 1.23 -0.33
CA ASN A 343 11.72 0.67 0.90
C ASN A 343 10.20 0.88 1.02
N ALA A 344 9.64 1.96 0.48
CA ALA A 344 8.18 2.19 0.47
C ALA A 344 7.42 1.25 -0.50
N VAL A 345 7.97 0.96 -1.69
CA VAL A 345 7.28 0.11 -2.68
C VAL A 345 7.15 -1.34 -2.21
N VAL A 346 8.07 -1.88 -1.40
CA VAL A 346 8.01 -3.27 -0.94
C VAL A 346 6.76 -3.55 -0.09
N GLY A 347 6.37 -2.64 0.81
CA GLY A 347 5.12 -2.79 1.58
C GLY A 347 3.85 -2.42 0.78
N TRP A 348 3.97 -1.61 -0.27
CA TRP A 348 2.89 -1.40 -1.26
C TRP A 348 2.50 -2.73 -1.93
N ILE A 349 3.48 -3.60 -2.19
CA ILE A 349 3.23 -4.95 -2.72
C ILE A 349 2.77 -5.90 -1.61
N ALA A 350 3.55 -5.99 -0.51
CA ALA A 350 3.50 -7.13 0.39
C ALA A 350 2.15 -7.33 1.11
N TYR A 351 1.52 -6.28 1.64
CA TYR A 351 0.27 -6.45 2.39
C TYR A 351 -0.97 -6.60 1.49
N PRO A 352 -1.15 -5.81 0.41
CA PRO A 352 -2.24 -6.01 -0.54
C PRO A 352 -2.18 -7.36 -1.27
N VAL A 353 -1.01 -7.79 -1.74
CA VAL A 353 -0.87 -9.09 -2.44
C VAL A 353 -1.06 -10.27 -1.48
N ALA A 354 -0.65 -10.14 -0.21
CA ALA A 354 -0.98 -11.13 0.81
C ALA A 354 -2.50 -11.21 1.09
N ALA A 355 -3.22 -10.09 1.11
CA ALA A 355 -4.68 -10.09 1.22
C ALA A 355 -5.35 -10.72 -0.02
N ALA A 356 -4.88 -10.40 -1.22
CA ALA A 356 -5.32 -11.04 -2.46
C ALA A 356 -5.04 -12.55 -2.49
N ALA A 357 -3.98 -13.03 -1.82
CA ALA A 357 -3.69 -14.44 -1.63
C ALA A 357 -4.64 -15.12 -0.61
N VAL A 358 -5.11 -14.43 0.45
CA VAL A 358 -6.20 -14.94 1.33
C VAL A 358 -7.48 -15.14 0.53
N ASP A 359 -7.88 -14.11 -0.22
CA ASP A 359 -9.03 -14.18 -1.13
C ASP A 359 -8.79 -15.15 -2.30
N GLY A 360 -7.54 -15.58 -2.52
CA GLY A 360 -7.09 -16.64 -3.43
C GLY A 360 -7.03 -16.25 -4.92
N TRP A 361 -6.61 -15.01 -5.22
CA TRP A 361 -6.09 -14.61 -6.53
C TRP A 361 -4.69 -15.17 -6.81
N LEU A 362 -3.97 -15.48 -5.74
CA LEU A 362 -2.66 -16.14 -5.73
C LEU A 362 -2.72 -17.37 -4.82
N PRO A 363 -1.72 -18.27 -4.82
CA PRO A 363 -1.64 -19.39 -3.88
C PRO A 363 -1.74 -18.90 -2.43
N ARG A 364 -2.61 -19.53 -1.63
CA ARG A 364 -2.96 -19.10 -0.26
C ARG A 364 -1.77 -19.12 0.69
N GLU A 365 -0.77 -19.93 0.37
CA GLU A 365 0.50 -20.08 1.07
C GLU A 365 1.26 -18.75 1.12
N LEU A 366 1.12 -17.89 0.09
CA LEU A 366 1.74 -16.56 0.06
C LEU A 366 1.14 -15.59 1.09
N ALA A 367 -0.06 -15.87 1.59
CA ALA A 367 -0.67 -15.10 2.68
C ALA A 367 -0.14 -15.49 4.08
N ALA A 368 0.66 -16.55 4.19
CA ALA A 368 1.15 -17.03 5.48
C ALA A 368 2.05 -16.00 6.16
N ARG A 369 1.62 -15.51 7.33
CA ARG A 369 2.34 -14.52 8.14
C ARG A 369 3.22 -15.20 9.19
N SER A 370 4.43 -14.69 9.36
CA SER A 370 5.37 -15.08 10.42
C SER A 370 4.76 -14.87 11.81
N PRO A 371 4.71 -15.90 12.69
CA PRO A 371 4.21 -15.75 14.06
C PRO A 371 5.01 -14.77 14.92
N ARG A 372 6.29 -14.53 14.57
CA ARG A 372 7.18 -13.60 15.30
C ARG A 372 7.07 -12.16 14.82
N THR A 373 6.92 -11.95 13.50
CA THR A 373 7.07 -10.62 12.87
C THR A 373 5.82 -10.09 12.18
N GLY A 374 4.78 -10.92 12.00
CA GLY A 374 3.54 -10.56 11.31
C GLY A 374 3.67 -10.33 9.80
N ALA A 375 4.87 -10.42 9.25
CA ALA A 375 5.19 -10.23 7.84
C ALA A 375 4.85 -11.47 7.00
N PRO A 376 4.41 -11.32 5.73
CA PRO A 376 4.16 -12.43 4.82
C PRO A 376 5.48 -12.96 4.22
N THR A 377 6.25 -13.69 5.02
CA THR A 377 7.65 -14.02 4.70
C THR A 377 7.83 -14.87 3.45
N LEU A 378 6.87 -15.76 3.12
CA LEU A 378 6.94 -16.54 1.88
C LEU A 378 6.75 -15.66 0.64
N LEU A 379 5.79 -14.72 0.68
CA LEU A 379 5.61 -13.73 -0.39
C LEU A 379 6.85 -12.85 -0.55
N LEU A 380 7.43 -12.36 0.55
CA LEU A 380 8.67 -11.57 0.52
C LEU A 380 9.85 -12.37 -0.06
N ALA A 381 9.94 -13.68 0.19
CA ALA A 381 10.97 -14.53 -0.40
C ALA A 381 10.77 -14.74 -1.91
N VAL A 382 9.52 -14.85 -2.37
CA VAL A 382 9.19 -14.89 -3.82
C VAL A 382 9.50 -13.54 -4.48
N LEU A 383 9.13 -12.42 -3.85
CA LEU A 383 9.40 -11.07 -4.36
C LEU A 383 10.91 -10.80 -4.45
N LEU A 384 11.70 -11.25 -3.46
CA LEU A 384 13.16 -11.21 -3.53
C LEU A 384 13.66 -11.95 -4.78
N ILE A 385 13.33 -13.24 -4.94
CA ILE A 385 13.77 -14.04 -6.09
C ILE A 385 13.39 -13.38 -7.43
N VAL A 386 12.18 -12.82 -7.54
CA VAL A 386 11.72 -12.16 -8.78
C VAL A 386 12.43 -10.84 -9.03
N ALA A 387 12.74 -10.04 -8.00
CA ALA A 387 13.47 -8.78 -8.13
C ALA A 387 14.95 -8.99 -8.53
N GLU A 388 15.57 -10.11 -8.16
CA GLU A 388 16.96 -10.40 -8.58
C GLU A 388 17.07 -10.79 -10.07
N VAL A 389 16.02 -11.35 -10.69
CA VAL A 389 16.07 -11.89 -12.06
C VAL A 389 16.56 -10.87 -13.10
N PRO A 390 16.05 -9.62 -13.17
CA PRO A 390 16.54 -8.65 -14.14
C PRO A 390 17.99 -8.20 -13.88
N LEU A 391 18.43 -8.15 -12.61
CA LEU A 391 19.81 -7.79 -12.24
C LEU A 391 20.81 -8.87 -12.68
N ILE A 392 20.48 -10.13 -12.39
CA ILE A 392 21.26 -11.31 -12.81
C ILE A 392 21.30 -11.41 -14.34
N ALA A 393 20.16 -11.20 -15.02
CA ALA A 393 20.08 -11.17 -16.47
C ALA A 393 20.76 -9.95 -17.12
N GLY A 394 21.18 -8.94 -16.35
CA GLY A 394 21.85 -7.74 -16.85
C GLY A 394 20.93 -6.78 -17.62
N VAL A 395 19.64 -6.76 -17.30
CA VAL A 395 18.67 -5.83 -17.90
C VAL A 395 19.02 -4.39 -17.48
N PRO A 396 19.15 -3.42 -18.41
CA PRO A 396 19.46 -2.04 -18.05
C PRO A 396 18.35 -1.39 -17.21
N ALA A 397 18.72 -0.56 -16.22
CA ALA A 397 17.77 0.15 -15.35
C ALA A 397 16.65 0.85 -16.15
N LYS A 398 17.03 1.52 -17.26
CA LYS A 398 16.12 2.23 -18.17
C LYS A 398 15.05 1.37 -18.86
N THR A 399 15.23 0.05 -18.91
CA THR A 399 14.24 -0.93 -19.42
C THR A 399 13.28 -1.39 -18.32
N VAL A 400 13.70 -1.30 -17.06
CA VAL A 400 12.91 -1.69 -15.88
C VAL A 400 12.08 -0.51 -15.36
N SER A 401 12.69 0.67 -15.25
CA SER A 401 12.33 1.81 -14.38
C SER A 401 11.10 2.67 -14.74
N SER A 402 10.24 2.25 -15.68
CA SER A 402 9.00 3.01 -15.99
C SER A 402 7.88 2.14 -16.57
N SER A 403 7.96 0.82 -16.37
CA SER A 403 7.07 -0.15 -17.01
C SER A 403 5.71 -0.30 -16.33
N VAL A 404 5.49 0.37 -15.19
CA VAL A 404 4.29 0.24 -14.35
C VAL A 404 3.65 1.57 -13.93
N THR A 405 4.24 2.72 -14.30
CA THR A 405 3.75 4.05 -13.88
C THR A 405 2.32 4.34 -14.35
N ILE A 406 1.94 3.90 -15.55
CA ILE A 406 0.55 4.05 -16.05
C ILE A 406 -0.38 3.09 -15.30
N LEU A 407 0.12 1.91 -14.89
CA LEU A 407 -0.66 0.95 -14.08
C LEU A 407 -0.95 1.50 -12.68
N VAL A 408 0.00 2.22 -12.07
CA VAL A 408 -0.20 2.92 -10.80
C VAL A 408 -1.34 3.94 -10.91
N VAL A 409 -1.34 4.79 -11.93
CA VAL A 409 -2.43 5.77 -12.13
C VAL A 409 -3.75 5.07 -12.45
N LEU A 410 -3.73 3.90 -13.12
CA LEU A 410 -4.94 3.08 -13.29
C LEU A 410 -5.49 2.50 -11.96
N VAL A 411 -4.62 2.13 -11.00
CA VAL A 411 -5.07 1.75 -9.65
C VAL A 411 -5.66 2.95 -8.92
N GLN A 412 -5.07 4.14 -9.05
CA GLN A 412 -5.61 5.39 -8.49
C GLN A 412 -7.00 5.70 -9.08
N LEU A 413 -7.14 5.61 -10.40
CA LEU A 413 -8.42 5.79 -11.10
C LEU A 413 -9.49 4.77 -10.66
N LEU A 414 -9.12 3.51 -10.42
CA LEU A 414 -10.04 2.50 -9.86
C LEU A 414 -10.47 2.84 -8.42
N VAL A 415 -9.57 3.37 -7.58
CA VAL A 415 -9.94 3.88 -6.25
C VAL A 415 -10.79 5.16 -6.36
N ALA A 416 -10.57 6.02 -7.35
CA ALA A 416 -11.38 7.20 -7.59
C ALA A 416 -12.82 6.85 -8.01
N VAL A 417 -13.00 5.85 -8.87
CA VAL A 417 -14.33 5.30 -9.23
C VAL A 417 -14.97 4.56 -8.04
N ALA A 418 -14.19 3.86 -7.21
CA ALA A 418 -14.68 3.26 -5.97
C ALA A 418 -15.18 4.31 -4.95
N GLY A 419 -14.43 5.40 -4.78
CA GLY A 419 -14.81 6.54 -3.93
C GLY A 419 -16.03 7.28 -4.46
N LEU A 420 -16.13 7.47 -5.78
CA LEU A 420 -17.32 8.03 -6.42
C LEU A 420 -18.56 7.16 -6.16
N ARG A 421 -18.45 5.82 -6.31
CA ARG A 421 -19.55 4.90 -5.99
C ARG A 421 -19.96 5.01 -4.52
N LEU A 422 -19.00 5.06 -3.60
CA LEU A 422 -19.24 5.17 -2.15
C LEU A 422 -19.91 6.49 -1.75
N ALA A 423 -19.52 7.62 -2.36
CA ALA A 423 -20.13 8.92 -2.15
C ALA A 423 -21.58 8.96 -2.67
N LEU A 424 -21.84 8.33 -3.83
CA LEU A 424 -23.19 8.19 -4.40
C LEU A 424 -24.08 7.21 -3.61
N SER A 425 -23.52 6.16 -3.02
CA SER A 425 -24.28 5.15 -2.26
C SER A 425 -24.55 5.54 -0.79
N GLY A 426 -24.23 6.77 -0.38
CA GLY A 426 -24.62 7.31 0.93
C GLY A 426 -23.53 8.06 1.70
N GLY A 427 -22.24 7.85 1.40
CA GLY A 427 -21.11 8.50 2.07
C GLY A 427 -20.85 8.05 3.52
N VAL A 428 -19.75 8.55 4.11
CA VAL A 428 -19.29 8.26 5.49
C VAL A 428 -19.93 9.24 6.50
N GLY A 429 -21.22 9.50 6.34
CA GLY A 429 -21.94 10.60 6.99
C GLY A 429 -23.22 10.86 6.22
N GLY A 430 -24.21 10.00 6.43
CA GLY A 430 -25.49 10.11 5.73
C GLY A 430 -26.52 10.85 6.58
N ASP A 431 -26.77 12.11 6.24
CA ASP A 431 -27.64 13.00 7.01
C ASP A 431 -29.00 12.38 7.37
N ALA A 432 -29.36 12.51 8.64
CA ALA A 432 -30.73 12.31 9.10
C ALA A 432 -31.54 13.60 8.86
N ASP A 433 -31.89 13.87 7.60
CA ASP A 433 -32.97 14.82 7.30
C ASP A 433 -33.92 14.26 6.24
N GLY A 434 -35.22 14.49 6.43
CA GLY A 434 -36.29 13.71 5.85
C GLY A 434 -37.01 14.42 4.71
N ARG A 435 -36.80 13.97 3.47
CA ARG A 435 -37.74 14.25 2.38
C ARG A 435 -37.82 13.12 1.35
N THR A 436 -38.63 12.12 1.66
CA THR A 436 -39.06 11.07 0.73
C THR A 436 -40.19 11.58 -0.15
N ASP A 437 -39.87 12.08 -1.34
CA ASP A 437 -40.87 12.34 -2.40
C ASP A 437 -41.26 11.03 -3.13
N ASP A 438 -41.67 10.02 -2.35
CA ASP A 438 -42.21 8.74 -2.83
C ASP A 438 -43.71 8.65 -2.50
N ALA A 439 -44.54 9.06 -3.47
CA ALA A 439 -45.98 9.09 -3.33
C ALA A 439 -46.63 7.73 -3.66
N GLY A 440 -46.68 6.79 -2.70
CA GLY A 440 -47.44 5.56 -2.90
C GLY A 440 -47.47 4.54 -1.77
N VAL A 441 -48.68 4.03 -1.49
CA VAL A 441 -48.99 2.74 -0.84
C VAL A 441 -48.77 2.61 0.69
N SER A 442 -49.90 2.47 1.40
CA SER A 442 -50.08 1.80 2.71
C SER A 442 -49.57 2.50 3.99
N ALA A 443 -50.30 3.52 4.45
CA ALA A 443 -50.24 3.98 5.84
C ALA A 443 -51.07 3.07 6.76
N ALA A 444 -50.44 2.25 7.61
CA ALA A 444 -51.17 1.25 8.43
C ALA A 444 -50.57 0.88 9.82
N SER A 445 -49.74 1.71 10.48
CA SER A 445 -49.25 1.38 11.84
C SER A 445 -48.77 2.55 12.73
N ALA A 446 -49.21 3.80 12.51
CA ALA A 446 -48.70 4.98 13.22
C ALA A 446 -49.76 5.72 14.09
N ARG A 447 -50.28 5.08 15.14
CA ARG A 447 -51.08 5.74 16.21
C ARG A 447 -50.88 5.11 17.60
N ALA A 448 -49.77 5.44 18.26
CA ALA A 448 -49.58 5.25 19.70
C ALA A 448 -48.50 6.23 20.23
N ALA A 449 -48.54 6.53 21.54
CA ALA A 449 -47.48 7.19 22.30
C ALA A 449 -46.92 8.52 21.74
N HIS A 450 -47.74 9.57 21.76
CA HIS A 450 -47.23 10.95 21.81
C HIS A 450 -47.04 11.35 23.28
N GLY A 451 -45.88 11.92 23.64
CA GLY A 451 -45.71 12.67 24.90
C GLY A 451 -44.72 12.12 25.92
N ARG A 452 -43.48 12.63 25.88
CA ARG A 452 -42.91 13.40 26.99
C ARG A 452 -41.81 14.35 26.47
N ARG A 453 -41.74 15.54 27.07
CA ARG A 453 -40.58 16.43 27.05
C ARG A 453 -39.85 16.26 28.39
N ASP A 454 -38.96 17.21 28.69
CA ASP A 454 -38.15 17.35 29.91
C ASP A 454 -36.86 16.51 29.85
N VAL A 455 -35.67 17.06 30.16
CA VAL A 455 -35.32 18.43 30.57
C VAL A 455 -33.90 18.81 30.11
N VAL A 456 -33.58 20.11 30.11
CA VAL A 456 -32.24 20.64 29.74
C VAL A 456 -31.24 20.45 30.89
N GLY A 457 -29.97 20.18 30.56
CA GLY A 457 -28.84 20.24 31.48
C GLY A 457 -27.62 20.77 30.74
N ASP A 458 -26.93 21.75 31.33
CA ASP A 458 -25.93 22.58 30.64
C ASP A 458 -24.49 22.03 30.71
N ASP A 459 -23.66 22.67 29.89
CA ASP A 459 -22.20 22.58 29.74
C ASP A 459 -21.36 22.05 30.92
N VAL A 460 -20.42 21.17 30.59
CA VAL A 460 -19.02 21.29 31.04
C VAL A 460 -18.13 21.12 29.81
N ALA A 461 -17.25 22.10 29.57
CA ALA A 461 -16.16 21.99 28.61
C ALA A 461 -14.90 21.48 29.31
N ASP A 462 -14.08 20.71 28.59
CA ASP A 462 -12.68 20.43 28.94
C ASP A 462 -11.83 20.59 27.68
N ASP A 463 -10.65 21.20 27.85
CA ASP A 463 -9.85 21.79 26.77
C ASP A 463 -8.81 20.83 26.14
N ASP A 464 -8.14 21.32 25.09
CA ASP A 464 -6.97 20.66 24.49
C ASP A 464 -5.87 20.37 25.51
N VAL A 465 -5.33 19.15 25.48
CA VAL A 465 -3.97 18.86 25.93
C VAL A 465 -3.18 18.25 24.78
N THR A 466 -2.35 19.08 24.17
CA THR A 466 -1.19 18.64 23.39
C THR A 466 -0.11 18.18 24.35
N ASP A 467 0.45 16.99 24.12
CA ASP A 467 1.81 16.66 24.57
C ASP A 467 2.54 15.91 23.45
N ASP A 468 3.69 16.47 23.05
CA ASP A 468 4.77 15.71 22.41
C ASP A 468 5.49 14.89 23.49
N ASP A 469 6.18 13.82 23.10
CA ASP A 469 7.29 13.35 23.93
C ASP A 469 8.42 12.76 23.07
N VAL A 470 9.66 13.17 23.39
CA VAL A 470 10.87 12.88 22.60
C VAL A 470 12.06 12.64 23.53
N ALA A 471 12.32 11.37 23.83
CA ALA A 471 13.60 10.79 24.22
C ALA A 471 13.42 9.27 24.30
N GLY A 472 14.49 8.54 24.60
CA GLY A 472 14.39 7.12 24.99
C GLY A 472 15.47 6.78 26.00
N ASP A 473 15.56 5.51 26.36
CA ASP A 473 16.83 4.82 26.58
C ASP A 473 16.61 3.29 26.51
N ASP A 474 17.69 2.56 26.25
CA ASP A 474 17.72 1.09 26.29
C ASP A 474 17.77 0.55 27.74
N VAL A 475 17.34 -0.70 27.95
CA VAL A 475 18.01 -1.71 28.79
C VAL A 475 17.30 -3.07 28.66
N ALA A 476 18.04 -4.18 28.79
CA ALA A 476 17.54 -5.55 28.72
C ALA A 476 17.40 -6.20 30.12
N GLY A 477 16.59 -7.27 30.24
CA GLY A 477 16.45 -8.07 31.46
C GLY A 477 15.54 -9.29 31.28
N ASP A 478 15.91 -10.41 31.87
CA ASP A 478 15.35 -11.76 31.60
C ASP A 478 14.11 -12.14 32.44
N ASP A 479 13.48 -13.23 31.99
CA ASP A 479 12.65 -14.25 32.67
C ASP A 479 12.35 -14.14 34.19
N ALA A 480 11.05 -14.30 34.53
CA ALA A 480 10.60 -15.13 35.67
C ALA A 480 9.11 -15.54 35.53
N ALA A 481 8.71 -16.62 36.22
CA ALA A 481 7.32 -17.13 36.28
C ALA A 481 6.59 -16.72 37.58
N GLY A 482 5.27 -16.92 37.67
CA GLY A 482 4.54 -16.78 38.94
C GLY A 482 2.99 -16.84 38.88
N ASP A 483 2.47 -18.05 39.11
CA ASP A 483 1.26 -18.43 39.89
C ASP A 483 -0.19 -17.99 39.54
N ASP A 484 -1.12 -18.90 39.86
CA ASP A 484 -2.58 -18.80 39.71
C ASP A 484 -3.30 -18.20 40.94
N VAL A 485 -4.48 -17.60 40.71
CA VAL A 485 -5.55 -17.52 41.73
C VAL A 485 -6.91 -17.80 41.06
N ALA A 486 -7.79 -18.54 41.73
CA ALA A 486 -9.12 -18.93 41.22
C ALA A 486 -10.25 -18.57 42.20
N GLY A 487 -11.49 -18.50 41.68
CA GLY A 487 -12.73 -18.22 42.42
C GLY A 487 -13.57 -17.13 41.75
N ASP A 488 -14.91 -17.15 41.78
CA ASP A 488 -15.82 -18.17 42.29
C ASP A 488 -17.21 -18.08 41.58
N ALA A 489 -18.16 -18.98 41.85
CA ALA A 489 -19.34 -19.21 40.99
C ALA A 489 -20.74 -19.01 41.63
N ALA A 490 -21.67 -18.41 40.86
CA ALA A 490 -23.14 -18.44 41.04
C ALA A 490 -23.82 -18.34 39.64
N SER A 491 -24.97 -18.91 39.24
CA SER A 491 -26.18 -19.48 39.87
C SER A 491 -27.37 -18.48 40.01
N ILE A 492 -28.64 -18.80 39.66
CA ILE A 492 -29.17 -20.06 39.08
C ILE A 492 -30.50 -19.94 38.28
N ARG A 493 -30.55 -20.55 37.07
CA ARG A 493 -31.71 -21.26 36.45
C ARG A 493 -32.97 -20.46 35.95
N PRO A 494 -34.01 -21.09 35.31
CA PRO A 494 -34.47 -20.59 33.99
C PRO A 494 -36.00 -20.43 33.81
N LEU A 495 -36.43 -19.94 32.62
CA LEU A 495 -37.79 -20.12 32.10
C LEU A 495 -37.82 -20.53 30.60
N ARG A 496 -38.98 -20.98 30.12
CA ARG A 496 -39.21 -21.75 28.88
C ARG A 496 -40.56 -21.40 28.25
N ARG A 497 -40.73 -21.66 26.93
CA ARG A 497 -41.90 -21.46 26.03
C ARG A 497 -41.74 -20.22 25.12
N SER A 498 -42.28 -20.17 23.89
CA SER A 498 -42.75 -21.24 22.98
C SER A 498 -43.07 -20.64 21.59
N SER A 499 -42.64 -21.29 20.50
CA SER A 499 -43.04 -20.91 19.14
C SER A 499 -44.44 -21.40 18.78
N PRO A 500 -45.15 -20.66 17.91
CA PRO A 500 -45.78 -21.28 16.75
C PRO A 500 -45.45 -20.51 15.45
N GLY A 501 -45.02 -21.21 14.41
CA GLY A 501 -44.72 -20.61 13.09
C GLY A 501 -45.69 -21.08 12.00
N ARG A 502 -45.63 -20.46 10.81
CA ARG A 502 -46.26 -21.02 9.59
C ARG A 502 -45.84 -20.33 8.30
N ARG A 503 -45.63 -21.14 7.25
CA ARG A 503 -45.54 -20.81 5.80
C ARG A 503 -44.29 -19.97 5.43
N GLY A 504 -43.67 -20.13 4.27
CA GLY A 504 -44.00 -21.02 3.13
C GLY A 504 -44.29 -20.22 1.87
N ALA A 505 -43.23 -19.83 1.17
CA ALA A 505 -43.23 -19.20 -0.15
C ALA A 505 -42.17 -19.89 -1.03
N VAL A 506 -42.29 -19.74 -2.35
CA VAL A 506 -41.38 -20.35 -3.34
C VAL A 506 -40.24 -19.38 -3.63
N ASP A 507 -39.02 -19.91 -3.78
CA ASP A 507 -37.81 -19.15 -4.10
C ASP A 507 -37.47 -19.37 -5.59
N ASP A 508 -37.64 -18.33 -6.41
CA ASP A 508 -37.26 -18.36 -7.84
C ASP A 508 -35.78 -18.00 -8.02
N GLY A 509 -35.10 -18.70 -8.93
CA GLY A 509 -33.64 -18.65 -9.05
C GLY A 509 -33.08 -17.32 -9.56
N ALA A 510 -32.65 -16.43 -8.66
CA ALA A 510 -31.90 -15.22 -8.99
C ALA A 510 -30.38 -15.45 -8.91
N VAL A 511 -29.67 -15.20 -10.01
CA VAL A 511 -28.20 -15.18 -10.04
C VAL A 511 -27.71 -13.87 -9.39
N VAL A 512 -27.29 -13.95 -8.13
CA VAL A 512 -26.73 -12.80 -7.40
C VAL A 512 -25.30 -12.54 -7.89
N ASP A 513 -25.15 -11.73 -8.95
CA ASP A 513 -23.83 -11.23 -9.34
C ASP A 513 -23.31 -10.26 -8.25
N GLY A 514 -22.07 -10.47 -7.84
CA GLY A 514 -21.57 -10.10 -6.51
C GLY A 514 -21.23 -8.63 -6.30
N ALA A 515 -22.18 -7.73 -6.52
CA ALA A 515 -22.09 -6.32 -6.16
C ALA A 515 -22.84 -6.06 -4.84
N THR A 516 -22.22 -6.46 -3.71
CA THR A 516 -22.76 -6.15 -2.37
C THR A 516 -23.08 -4.65 -2.24
N ASP A 517 -24.18 -4.35 -1.56
CA ASP A 517 -24.59 -2.97 -1.30
C ASP A 517 -23.47 -2.25 -0.54
N ALA A 518 -22.93 -1.19 -1.15
CA ALA A 518 -21.74 -0.50 -0.64
C ALA A 518 -22.03 0.19 0.70
N ALA A 519 -23.29 0.55 0.97
CA ALA A 519 -23.73 1.08 2.25
C ALA A 519 -23.66 0.06 3.40
N ALA A 520 -23.73 -1.25 3.11
CA ALA A 520 -23.76 -2.31 4.12
C ALA A 520 -22.38 -2.74 4.64
N VAL A 521 -21.29 -2.30 3.99
CA VAL A 521 -19.91 -2.62 4.37
C VAL A 521 -19.34 -1.60 5.37
N VAL A 522 -19.81 -0.35 5.30
CA VAL A 522 -19.42 0.72 6.23
C VAL A 522 -20.12 0.50 7.58
N ARG A 523 -19.35 0.40 8.67
CA ARG A 523 -19.95 0.37 10.02
C ARG A 523 -20.54 1.74 10.35
N ARG A 524 -21.78 1.76 10.82
CA ARG A 524 -22.44 2.92 11.46
C ARG A 524 -21.93 3.13 12.90
N ASP A 525 -20.61 3.14 13.05
CA ASP A 525 -19.91 3.54 14.27
C ASP A 525 -19.41 4.98 14.02
N ASP A 526 -20.32 5.95 14.13
CA ASP A 526 -20.11 7.35 13.73
C ASP A 526 -19.07 8.06 14.61
N ASP A 527 -18.90 7.62 15.85
CA ASP A 527 -17.95 8.16 16.85
C ASP A 527 -16.46 8.02 16.43
N ASP A 528 -16.14 7.12 15.51
CA ASP A 528 -14.76 6.69 15.24
C ASP A 528 -14.18 7.16 13.88
N ALA A 529 -14.97 7.86 13.06
CA ALA A 529 -14.46 8.47 11.82
C ALA A 529 -13.57 9.71 12.13
N PRO A 530 -12.68 10.14 11.20
CA PRO A 530 -12.01 11.42 11.31
C PRO A 530 -12.99 12.57 11.01
N VAL A 531 -13.27 13.39 12.03
CA VAL A 531 -14.32 14.45 12.05
C VAL A 531 -14.33 15.38 10.83
N TRP A 532 -13.15 15.67 10.25
CA TRP A 532 -13.03 16.56 9.09
C TRP A 532 -13.62 16.00 7.79
N LEU A 533 -13.81 14.68 7.67
CA LEU A 533 -14.33 14.04 6.45
C LEU A 533 -15.85 13.78 6.56
N VAL A 534 -16.35 13.47 7.76
CA VAL A 534 -17.78 13.30 8.05
C VAL A 534 -18.59 14.57 7.74
N ARG A 535 -17.99 15.75 7.95
CA ARG A 535 -18.61 17.07 7.73
C ARG A 535 -18.56 17.57 6.29
N VAL A 536 -18.02 16.81 5.33
CA VAL A 536 -17.94 17.23 3.92
C VAL A 536 -19.25 16.84 3.20
N PRO A 537 -20.03 17.80 2.65
CA PRO A 537 -21.29 17.48 1.99
C PRO A 537 -21.12 16.48 0.84
N ARG A 538 -22.08 15.56 0.64
CA ARG A 538 -22.04 14.54 -0.42
C ARG A 538 -21.74 15.11 -1.81
N ALA A 539 -22.29 16.28 -2.15
CA ALA A 539 -22.01 16.98 -3.42
C ALA A 539 -20.52 17.34 -3.59
N VAL A 540 -19.84 17.73 -2.50
CA VAL A 540 -18.40 18.03 -2.50
C VAL A 540 -17.58 16.73 -2.58
N GLN A 541 -18.01 15.66 -1.89
CA GLN A 541 -17.38 14.33 -2.03
C GLN A 541 -17.42 13.81 -3.48
N VAL A 542 -18.59 13.92 -4.12
CA VAL A 542 -18.78 13.55 -5.54
C VAL A 542 -17.96 14.45 -6.46
N ALA A 543 -17.99 15.77 -6.28
CA ALA A 543 -17.22 16.71 -7.10
C ALA A 543 -15.70 16.47 -6.99
N ALA A 544 -15.19 16.18 -5.79
CA ALA A 544 -13.79 15.82 -5.57
C ALA A 544 -13.42 14.51 -6.28
N CYS A 545 -14.30 13.50 -6.27
CA CYS A 545 -14.04 12.26 -7.00
C CYS A 545 -14.07 12.43 -8.52
N VAL A 546 -14.96 13.28 -9.06
CA VAL A 546 -14.97 13.63 -10.49
C VAL A 546 -13.71 14.44 -10.86
N ALA A 547 -13.28 15.38 -10.01
CA ALA A 547 -12.05 16.13 -10.22
C ALA A 547 -10.81 15.22 -10.22
N ALA A 548 -10.73 14.26 -9.28
CA ALA A 548 -9.67 13.27 -9.23
C ALA A 548 -9.61 12.43 -10.52
N ILE A 549 -10.75 11.91 -10.98
CA ILE A 549 -10.84 11.15 -12.25
C ILE A 549 -10.34 11.98 -13.45
N VAL A 550 -10.65 13.28 -13.49
CA VAL A 550 -10.12 14.19 -14.53
C VAL A 550 -8.61 14.38 -14.41
N VAL A 551 -8.07 14.56 -13.21
CA VAL A 551 -6.61 14.66 -12.99
C VAL A 551 -5.91 13.36 -13.39
N ASP A 552 -6.40 12.19 -12.98
CA ASP A 552 -5.84 10.88 -13.33
C ASP A 552 -5.82 10.66 -14.86
N VAL A 553 -6.91 11.03 -15.56
CA VAL A 553 -6.98 10.95 -17.03
C VAL A 553 -6.00 11.91 -17.70
N LEU A 554 -5.83 13.14 -17.17
CA LEU A 554 -4.82 14.09 -17.66
C LEU A 554 -3.39 13.60 -17.39
N LEU A 555 -3.14 12.95 -16.25
CA LEU A 555 -1.85 12.32 -15.92
C LEU A 555 -1.54 11.15 -16.87
N VAL A 556 -2.51 10.28 -17.17
CA VAL A 556 -2.33 9.22 -18.18
C VAL A 556 -2.08 9.81 -19.56
N ALA A 557 -2.79 10.87 -19.98
CA ALA A 557 -2.56 11.53 -21.25
C ALA A 557 -1.16 12.19 -21.32
N TRP A 558 -0.71 12.83 -20.23
CA TRP A 558 0.62 13.41 -20.11
C TRP A 558 1.73 12.35 -20.16
N LEU A 559 1.55 11.21 -19.48
CA LEU A 559 2.44 10.05 -19.54
C LEU A 559 2.51 9.47 -20.96
N LEU A 560 1.37 9.29 -21.63
CA LEU A 560 1.32 8.80 -23.02
C LEU A 560 1.96 9.76 -24.04
N TYR A 561 1.99 11.07 -23.75
CA TYR A 561 2.67 12.08 -24.57
C TYR A 561 4.18 12.12 -24.34
N THR A 562 4.64 11.95 -23.08
CA THR A 562 6.05 12.11 -22.68
C THR A 562 6.85 10.81 -22.67
N MET A 563 6.22 9.65 -22.45
CA MET A 563 6.91 8.36 -22.35
C MET A 563 7.36 7.83 -23.71
N ASN A 564 8.49 7.12 -23.71
CA ASN A 564 8.95 6.40 -24.90
C ASN A 564 7.96 5.27 -25.26
N ARG A 565 7.69 5.09 -26.56
CA ARG A 565 6.81 4.05 -27.12
C ARG A 565 7.05 2.65 -26.53
N LEU A 566 8.29 2.27 -26.23
CA LEU A 566 8.62 0.97 -25.62
C LEU A 566 8.00 0.81 -24.22
N LEU A 567 7.98 1.88 -23.42
CA LEU A 567 7.40 1.87 -22.08
C LEU A 567 5.86 1.85 -22.13
N ILE A 568 5.27 2.55 -23.10
CA ILE A 568 3.83 2.51 -23.37
C ILE A 568 3.40 1.08 -23.73
N VAL A 569 4.12 0.42 -24.64
CA VAL A 569 3.88 -1.00 -24.99
C VAL A 569 4.10 -1.91 -23.77
N GLY A 570 5.13 -1.67 -22.95
CA GLY A 570 5.38 -2.42 -21.71
C GLY A 570 4.20 -2.35 -20.73
N ASN A 571 3.72 -1.15 -20.42
CA ASN A 571 2.54 -0.95 -19.55
C ASN A 571 1.30 -1.64 -20.16
N LEU A 572 1.06 -1.54 -21.47
CA LEU A 572 -0.06 -2.20 -22.14
C LEU A 572 0.00 -3.74 -22.07
N VAL A 573 1.19 -4.33 -22.23
CA VAL A 573 1.39 -5.79 -22.11
C VAL A 573 1.13 -6.25 -20.67
N LEU A 574 1.67 -5.55 -19.68
CA LEU A 574 1.44 -5.89 -18.27
C LEU A 574 -0.03 -5.73 -17.86
N LEU A 575 -0.72 -4.70 -18.34
CA LEU A 575 -2.17 -4.55 -18.15
C LEU A 575 -2.95 -5.71 -18.78
N ALA A 576 -2.61 -6.10 -20.01
CA ALA A 576 -3.26 -7.23 -20.68
C ALA A 576 -3.05 -8.54 -19.89
N VAL A 577 -1.85 -8.80 -19.36
CA VAL A 577 -1.60 -9.96 -18.49
C VAL A 577 -2.44 -9.89 -17.22
N ALA A 578 -2.50 -8.75 -16.52
CA ALA A 578 -3.32 -8.59 -15.31
C ALA A 578 -4.82 -8.86 -15.57
N VAL A 579 -5.37 -8.35 -16.68
CA VAL A 579 -6.77 -8.56 -17.08
C VAL A 579 -7.04 -10.03 -17.45
N ILE A 580 -6.14 -10.66 -18.20
CA ILE A 580 -6.26 -12.08 -18.58
C ILE A 580 -6.18 -12.97 -17.33
N SER A 581 -5.19 -12.78 -16.46
CA SER A 581 -5.02 -13.56 -15.23
C SER A 581 -6.23 -13.43 -14.30
N ALA A 582 -6.77 -12.22 -14.09
CA ALA A 582 -7.98 -12.01 -13.29
C ALA A 582 -9.22 -12.67 -13.92
N SER A 583 -9.34 -12.66 -15.24
CA SER A 583 -10.46 -13.29 -15.96
C SER A 583 -10.39 -14.82 -15.86
N VAL A 584 -9.21 -15.40 -16.07
CA VAL A 584 -8.97 -16.86 -15.97
C VAL A 584 -9.23 -17.35 -14.54
N VAL A 585 -8.71 -16.65 -13.52
CA VAL A 585 -8.93 -17.06 -12.12
C VAL A 585 -10.40 -16.90 -11.68
N ARG A 586 -11.16 -15.90 -12.19
CA ARG A 586 -12.62 -15.87 -12.00
C ARG A 586 -13.31 -17.07 -12.65
N ALA A 587 -12.95 -17.44 -13.89
CA ALA A 587 -13.58 -18.55 -14.61
C ALA A 587 -13.34 -19.92 -13.93
N LEU A 588 -12.09 -20.19 -13.52
CA LEU A 588 -11.73 -21.41 -12.79
C LEU A 588 -12.46 -21.54 -11.45
N ARG A 589 -12.81 -20.42 -10.81
CA ARG A 589 -13.55 -20.40 -9.55
C ARG A 589 -15.06 -20.55 -9.72
N GLY A 590 -15.62 -20.01 -10.80
CA GLY A 590 -17.02 -20.22 -11.17
C GLY A 590 -17.32 -21.70 -11.40
N SER A 591 -16.42 -22.41 -12.09
CA SER A 591 -16.56 -23.85 -12.36
C SER A 591 -16.46 -24.72 -11.10
N THR A 592 -15.59 -24.40 -10.13
CA THR A 592 -15.53 -25.14 -8.86
C THR A 592 -16.82 -25.04 -8.05
N ALA A 593 -17.45 -23.85 -7.98
CA ALA A 593 -18.70 -23.66 -7.24
C ALA A 593 -19.88 -24.45 -7.82
N THR A 594 -19.89 -24.68 -9.15
CA THR A 594 -20.88 -25.53 -9.82
C THR A 594 -20.62 -27.05 -9.69
N THR A 595 -19.53 -27.44 -9.02
CA THR A 595 -19.18 -28.85 -8.78
C THR A 595 -19.56 -29.28 -7.36
N ASP A 596 -19.24 -28.48 -6.33
CA ASP A 596 -19.64 -28.72 -4.93
C ASP A 596 -21.17 -28.68 -4.70
N THR A 597 -21.94 -28.16 -5.68
CA THR A 597 -23.42 -28.15 -5.66
C THR A 597 -24.05 -29.36 -6.35
N ARG A 598 -23.26 -30.40 -6.70
CA ARG A 598 -23.69 -31.64 -7.37
C ARG A 598 -23.21 -32.93 -6.70
N SER A 599 -22.70 -32.84 -5.46
CA SER A 599 -22.28 -33.97 -4.61
C SER A 599 -23.07 -33.98 -3.30
#